data_AF-A0A7R9I964-F1
#
_entry.id   AF-A0A7R9I964-F1
#
_cell.length_a   1.000
_cell.length_b   1.000
_cell.length_c   1.000
_cell.angle_alpha   90.00
_cell.angle_beta   90.00
_cell.angle_gamma   90.00
#
_symmetry.space_group_name_H-M   'P 1'
#
loop_
_entity.id
_entity.type
_entity.pdbx_description
1 polymer ?
#
loop_
_entity_poly.entity_id
_entity_poly.type
_entity_poly.pdbx_seq_one_letter_code
_entity_poly.pdbx_strand_id
1 'polypeptide(L)'
;TRTTLGEDDFARHKPGVGSLYSFTKGQQPINHLTGLKISNGLAWSKDLKTMYHIDTDDNKVHAFDFDPVKGQIANQRTAFDFTENNIKGFPDGMTIDTEDKLWVACFGGGQV
;
A
#
# COMPACT_ATOMS: atom_id res chain seq x y z
N THR A 1 22.35 -0.95 -17.54
CA THR A 1 21.42 -1.99 -17.08
C THR A 1 20.07 -1.33 -16.91
N ARG A 2 19.10 -1.62 -17.78
CA ARG A 2 17.78 -0.95 -17.80
C ARG A 2 16.76 -1.98 -17.32
N THR A 3 16.30 -1.86 -16.07
CA THR A 3 15.26 -2.72 -15.52
C THR A 3 13.95 -1.97 -15.61
N THR A 4 13.29 -2.06 -16.76
CA THR A 4 11.85 -1.79 -16.82
C THR A 4 11.17 -3.07 -16.36
N LEU A 5 10.41 -3.01 -15.26
CA LEU A 5 9.53 -4.10 -14.84
C LEU A 5 8.53 -4.33 -15.99
N GLY A 6 8.60 -5.52 -16.59
CA GLY A 6 7.66 -5.93 -17.64
C GLY A 6 6.37 -6.47 -17.03
N GLU A 7 5.30 -6.50 -17.81
CA GLU A 7 4.02 -7.12 -17.42
C GLU A 7 4.20 -8.58 -16.92
N ASP A 8 5.23 -9.27 -17.41
CA ASP A 8 5.59 -10.64 -17.03
C ASP A 8 6.13 -10.82 -15.60
N ASP A 9 6.58 -9.76 -14.93
CA ASP A 9 7.13 -9.87 -13.56
C ASP A 9 6.04 -9.99 -12.47
N PHE A 10 4.79 -9.61 -12.78
CA PHE A 10 3.64 -9.78 -11.88
C PHE A 10 3.10 -11.21 -11.88
N ALA A 11 3.46 -12.04 -12.87
CA ALA A 11 2.96 -13.41 -13.01
C ALA A 11 3.71 -14.44 -12.11
N ARG A 12 4.72 -14.02 -11.35
CA ARG A 12 5.54 -14.96 -10.56
C ARG A 12 5.06 -15.02 -9.10
N HIS A 13 4.54 -16.18 -8.73
CA HIS A 13 4.23 -16.64 -7.36
C HIS A 13 5.49 -16.74 -6.48
N LYS A 14 6.25 -15.65 -6.33
CA LYS A 14 7.34 -15.59 -5.36
C LYS A 14 6.73 -15.33 -3.97
N PRO A 15 7.21 -16.01 -2.92
CA PRO A 15 6.81 -15.68 -1.58
C PRO A 15 7.14 -14.22 -1.29
N GLY A 16 6.25 -13.52 -0.58
CA GLY A 16 6.51 -12.16 -0.14
C GLY A 16 7.66 -12.14 0.86
N VAL A 17 8.70 -11.36 0.55
CA VAL A 17 9.90 -11.19 1.39
C VAL A 17 10.07 -9.74 1.85
N GLY A 18 9.16 -8.86 1.42
CA GLY A 18 9.11 -7.47 1.80
C GLY A 18 8.54 -7.27 3.19
N SER A 19 8.78 -6.07 3.72
CA SER A 19 8.26 -5.65 5.02
C SER A 19 8.04 -4.13 5.02
N LEU A 20 7.06 -3.68 5.81
CA LEU A 20 6.76 -2.26 6.00
C LEU A 20 7.35 -1.80 7.32
N TYR A 21 8.15 -0.74 7.28
CA TYR A 21 8.80 -0.19 8.48
C TYR A 21 8.42 1.27 8.69
N SER A 22 8.39 1.69 9.96
CA SER A 22 8.44 3.10 10.34
C SER A 22 9.75 3.41 11.07
N PHE A 23 10.24 4.64 10.92
CA PHE A 23 11.48 5.08 11.53
C PHE A 23 11.28 6.35 12.35
N THR A 24 11.78 6.34 13.58
CA THR A 24 11.87 7.51 14.46
C THR A 24 13.33 7.79 14.75
N LYS A 25 13.76 9.05 14.62
CA LYS A 25 15.15 9.45 14.84
C LYS A 25 15.63 9.03 16.23
N GLY A 26 16.74 8.29 16.29
CA GLY A 26 17.33 7.81 17.55
C GLY A 26 16.66 6.56 18.13
N GLN A 27 15.68 5.98 17.43
CA GLN A 27 15.06 4.70 17.77
C GLN A 27 15.35 3.65 16.69
N GLN A 28 15.20 2.38 17.05
CA GLN A 28 15.24 1.30 16.06
C GLN A 28 14.00 1.37 15.15
N PRO A 29 14.13 1.05 13.85
CA PRO A 29 12.98 0.88 12.98
C PRO A 29 11.98 -0.13 13.55
N ILE A 30 10.69 0.18 13.46
CA ILE A 30 9.61 -0.73 13.85
C ILE A 30 9.11 -1.42 12.59
N ASN A 31 9.06 -2.75 12.61
CA ASN A 31 8.45 -3.54 11.55
C ASN A 31 6.95 -3.69 11.83
N HIS A 32 6.12 -3.28 10.88
CA HIS A 32 4.66 -3.33 10.99
C HIS A 32 4.05 -4.51 10.25
N LEU A 33 4.57 -4.84 9.07
CA LEU A 33 4.06 -5.91 8.21
C LEU A 33 5.22 -6.69 7.62
N THR A 34 5.05 -8.00 7.48
CA THR A 34 5.98 -8.91 6.81
C THR A 34 5.24 -9.68 5.71
N GLY A 35 5.99 -10.36 4.85
CA GLY A 35 5.36 -11.17 3.80
C GLY A 35 4.80 -10.36 2.65
N LEU A 36 5.16 -9.07 2.55
CA LEU A 36 4.75 -8.21 1.44
C LEU A 36 5.50 -8.60 0.16
N LYS A 37 4.86 -8.47 -0.99
CA LYS A 37 5.52 -8.70 -2.29
C LYS A 37 6.08 -7.42 -2.88
N ILE A 38 5.26 -6.37 -2.95
CA ILE A 38 5.62 -5.06 -3.49
C ILE A 38 4.93 -3.98 -2.64
N SER A 39 5.58 -3.58 -1.54
CA SER A 39 5.09 -2.46 -0.70
C SER A 39 5.11 -1.16 -1.48
N ASN A 40 3.97 -0.45 -1.50
CA ASN A 40 3.79 0.70 -2.38
C ASN A 40 3.07 1.88 -1.70
N GLY A 41 1.96 2.37 -2.26
CA GLY A 41 1.25 3.56 -1.78
C GLY A 41 0.89 3.54 -0.29
N LEU A 42 0.98 4.72 0.32
CA LEU A 42 0.77 4.97 1.75
C LEU A 42 0.03 6.30 1.94
N ALA A 43 -1.00 6.32 2.76
CA ALA A 43 -1.71 7.54 3.14
C ALA A 43 -2.33 7.41 4.54
N TRP A 44 -2.73 8.52 5.14
CA TRP A 44 -3.43 8.56 6.42
C TRP A 44 -4.68 9.40 6.30
N SER A 45 -5.78 8.98 6.94
CA SER A 45 -6.96 9.83 7.08
C SER A 45 -6.61 11.12 7.82
N LYS A 46 -7.35 12.19 7.54
CA LYS A 46 -7.15 13.52 8.14
C LYS A 46 -7.23 13.50 9.68
N ASP A 47 -8.03 12.60 10.24
CA ASP A 47 -8.17 12.42 11.69
C ASP A 47 -7.10 11.54 12.33
N LEU A 48 -6.15 11.03 11.52
CA LEU A 48 -5.05 10.14 11.91
C LEU A 48 -5.51 8.83 12.58
N LYS A 49 -6.72 8.36 12.30
CA LYS A 49 -7.22 7.08 12.83
C LYS A 49 -7.14 5.93 11.84
N THR A 50 -6.97 6.22 10.56
CA THR A 50 -6.83 5.21 9.52
C THR A 50 -5.53 5.41 8.75
N MET A 51 -4.77 4.34 8.61
CA MET A 51 -3.65 4.26 7.68
C MET A 51 -4.06 3.40 6.50
N TYR A 52 -3.77 3.86 5.28
CA TYR A 52 -3.99 3.12 4.05
C TYR A 52 -2.64 2.65 3.49
N HIS A 53 -2.59 1.41 3.00
CA HIS A 53 -1.39 0.82 2.42
C HIS A 53 -1.74 -0.09 1.24
N ILE A 54 -0.84 -0.14 0.26
CA ILE A 54 -0.93 -1.02 -0.90
C ILE A 54 0.27 -1.98 -0.89
N ASP A 55 -0.04 -3.27 -0.97
CA ASP A 55 0.86 -4.26 -1.57
C ASP A 55 0.37 -4.52 -2.99
N THR A 56 1.15 -4.11 -4.01
CA THR A 56 0.69 -4.07 -5.41
C THR A 56 0.18 -5.43 -5.90
N ASP A 57 0.77 -6.54 -5.43
CA ASP A 57 0.39 -7.89 -5.85
C ASP A 57 -0.98 -8.33 -5.31
N ASP A 58 -1.41 -7.81 -4.16
CA ASP A 58 -2.71 -8.16 -3.56
C ASP A 58 -3.88 -7.47 -4.27
N ASN A 59 -3.59 -6.53 -5.19
CA ASN A 59 -4.55 -5.80 -6.01
C ASN A 59 -5.66 -5.10 -5.21
N LYS A 60 -5.31 -4.63 -4.01
CA LYS A 60 -6.23 -4.00 -3.04
C LYS A 60 -5.56 -2.81 -2.37
N VAL A 61 -6.39 -1.87 -1.95
CA VAL A 61 -6.03 -0.87 -0.94
C VAL A 61 -6.48 -1.41 0.41
N HIS A 62 -5.54 -1.61 1.32
CA HIS A 62 -5.83 -1.97 2.71
C HIS A 62 -5.96 -0.74 3.57
N ALA A 63 -6.83 -0.82 4.57
CA ALA A 63 -6.93 0.13 5.66
C ALA A 63 -6.61 -0.57 6.99
N PHE A 64 -5.99 0.18 7.88
CA PHE A 64 -5.64 -0.23 9.23
C PHE A 64 -6.09 0.85 10.21
N ASP A 65 -6.46 0.44 11.42
CA ASP A 65 -6.60 1.39 12.52
C ASP A 65 -5.20 1.88 12.88
N PHE A 66 -5.02 3.19 13.03
CA PHE A 66 -3.74 3.82 13.35
C PHE A 66 -3.79 4.52 14.71
N ASP A 67 -2.83 4.20 15.58
CA ASP A 67 -2.59 4.90 16.83
C ASP A 67 -1.45 5.92 16.61
N PRO A 68 -1.75 7.23 16.49
CA PRO A 68 -0.73 8.24 16.21
C PRO A 68 0.23 8.51 17.38
N VAL A 69 -0.13 8.08 18.60
CA VAL A 69 0.74 8.25 19.79
C VAL A 69 1.80 7.16 19.80
N LYS A 70 1.41 5.91 19.49
CA LYS A 70 2.34 4.76 19.47
C LYS A 70 2.96 4.48 18.11
N GLY A 71 2.39 5.05 17.04
CA GLY A 71 2.74 4.73 15.66
C GLY A 71 2.43 3.29 15.28
N GLN A 72 1.37 2.69 15.85
CA GLN A 72 1.00 1.29 15.64
C GLN A 72 -0.19 1.15 14.70
N ILE A 73 -0.24 0.03 13.97
CA ILE A 73 -1.38 -0.36 13.13
C ILE A 73 -2.04 -1.65 13.62
N ALA A 74 -3.35 -1.76 13.40
CA ALA A 74 -4.14 -2.97 13.71
C ALA A 74 -5.35 -3.11 12.79
N ASN A 75 -6.07 -4.23 12.91
CA ASN A 75 -7.38 -4.45 12.27
C ASN A 75 -7.38 -4.19 10.75
N GLN A 76 -6.51 -4.90 10.03
CA GLN A 76 -6.45 -4.85 8.57
C GLN A 76 -7.81 -5.16 7.96
N ARG A 77 -8.23 -4.34 7.00
CA ARG A 77 -9.45 -4.52 6.21
C ARG A 77 -9.26 -4.00 4.80
N THR A 78 -10.01 -4.52 3.84
CA THR A 78 -10.02 -3.99 2.47
C THR A 78 -10.82 -2.69 2.43
N ALA A 79 -10.20 -1.60 1.97
CA ALA A 79 -10.86 -0.33 1.70
C ALA A 79 -11.40 -0.26 0.27
N PHE A 80 -10.65 -0.83 -0.67
CA PHE A 80 -11.03 -0.90 -2.08
C PHE A 80 -10.33 -2.09 -2.76
N ASP A 81 -11.05 -2.81 -3.61
CA ASP A 81 -10.56 -3.98 -4.35
C ASP A 81 -10.59 -3.69 -5.86
N PHE A 82 -9.43 -3.72 -6.52
CA PHE A 82 -9.35 -3.43 -7.96
C PHE A 82 -10.01 -4.53 -8.79
N THR A 83 -9.90 -5.78 -8.35
CA THR A 83 -10.44 -6.94 -9.06
C THR A 83 -11.95 -6.92 -9.03
N GLU A 84 -12.56 -6.73 -7.85
CA GLU A 84 -14.01 -6.66 -7.71
C GLU A 84 -14.64 -5.49 -8.48
N ASN A 85 -13.89 -4.40 -8.64
CA ASN A 85 -14.34 -3.19 -9.34
C ASN A 85 -13.88 -3.12 -10.81
N ASN A 86 -13.26 -4.17 -11.35
CA ASN A 86 -12.77 -4.25 -12.72
C ASN A 86 -11.84 -3.07 -13.12
N ILE A 87 -11.00 -2.61 -12.19
CA ILE A 87 -10.01 -1.57 -12.46
C ILE A 87 -8.83 -2.18 -13.23
N LYS A 88 -8.45 -1.54 -14.34
CA LYS A 88 -7.30 -1.96 -15.14
C LYS A 88 -5.98 -1.52 -14.50
N GLY A 89 -4.98 -2.37 -14.60
CA GLY A 89 -3.64 -2.15 -14.04
C GLY A 89 -3.53 -2.64 -12.60
N PHE A 90 -2.49 -2.19 -11.91
CA PHE A 90 -2.19 -2.56 -10.52
C PHE A 90 -2.09 -1.29 -9.65
N PRO A 91 -2.52 -1.35 -8.38
CA PRO A 91 -2.40 -0.23 -7.47
C PRO A 91 -0.91 0.01 -7.13
N ASP A 92 -0.45 1.24 -7.31
CA ASP A 92 0.95 1.64 -7.12
C ASP A 92 1.05 2.72 -6.02
N GLY A 93 1.59 3.89 -6.33
CA GLY A 93 1.59 5.05 -5.44
C GLY A 93 0.17 5.57 -5.15
N MET A 94 0.02 6.17 -3.97
CA MET A 94 -1.27 6.71 -3.49
C MET A 94 -1.05 7.99 -2.69
N THR A 95 -2.05 8.88 -2.75
CA THR A 95 -2.19 10.03 -1.85
C THR A 95 -3.65 10.19 -1.42
N ILE A 96 -3.92 11.13 -0.53
CA ILE A 96 -5.25 11.44 -0.02
C ILE A 96 -5.48 12.96 -0.10
N ASP A 97 -6.69 13.37 -0.49
CA ASP A 97 -7.05 14.78 -0.55
C ASP A 97 -7.69 15.31 0.75
N THR A 98 -8.06 16.58 0.76
CA THR A 98 -8.63 17.26 1.93
C THR A 98 -10.05 16.81 2.30
N GLU A 99 -10.69 16.01 1.45
CA GLU A 99 -12.03 15.43 1.63
C GLU A 99 -11.96 13.93 2.01
N ASP A 100 -10.77 13.46 2.38
CA ASP A 100 -10.46 12.05 2.69
C ASP A 100 -10.76 11.10 1.51
N LYS A 101 -10.56 11.55 0.26
CA LYS A 101 -10.60 10.66 -0.92
C LYS A 101 -9.20 10.23 -1.32
N LEU A 102 -9.06 8.94 -1.62
CA LEU A 102 -7.80 8.35 -2.06
C LEU A 102 -7.64 8.53 -3.57
N TRP A 103 -6.44 8.93 -3.97
CA TRP A 103 -6.00 9.00 -5.36
C TRP A 103 -4.90 7.97 -5.56
N VAL A 104 -5.15 6.97 -6.42
CA VAL A 104 -4.27 5.81 -6.58
C VAL A 104 -3.78 5.71 -8.02
N ALA A 105 -2.48 5.74 -8.23
CA ALA A 105 -1.91 5.49 -9.55
C ALA A 105 -2.15 4.03 -9.95
N CYS A 106 -2.77 3.81 -11.11
CA CYS A 106 -3.01 2.48 -11.67
C CYS A 106 -1.90 2.13 -12.68
N PHE A 107 -0.83 1.48 -12.22
CA PHE A 107 0.30 1.08 -13.06
C PHE A 107 -0.14 0.09 -14.15
N GLY A 108 0.24 0.33 -15.40
CA GLY A 108 -0.27 -0.40 -16.57
C GLY A 108 -1.71 -0.06 -16.97
N GLY A 109 -2.46 0.67 -16.13
CA GLY A 109 -3.82 1.15 -16.41
C GLY A 109 -3.86 2.53 -17.08
N GLY A 110 -2.84 3.37 -16.88
CA GLY A 110 -2.76 4.70 -17.48
C GLY A 110 -3.80 5.69 -16.93
N GLN A 111 -4.20 5.52 -15.66
CA GLN A 111 -5.26 6.28 -15.00
C GLN A 111 -4.95 6.48 -13.50
N VAL A 112 -5.73 7.36 -12.87
CA VAL A 112 -5.83 7.59 -11.42
C VAL A 112 -7.30 7.58 -11.04
#